data_AF-A0A2A4PCA7-F1
#
_entry.id   AF-A0A2A4PCA7-F1
#
_cell.length_a   1.000
_cell.length_b   1.000
_cell.length_c   1.000
_cell.angle_alpha   90.00
_cell.angle_beta   90.00
_cell.angle_gamma   90.00
#
_symmetry.space_group_name_H-M   'P 1'
#
loop_
_entity.id
_entity.type
_entity.pdbx_description
1 polymer ?
#
loop_
_entity_poly.entity_id
_entity_poly.type
_entity_poly.pdbx_seq_one_letter_code
_entity_poly.pdbx_strand_id
1 'polypeptide(L)'
;MVVCTTCSGSGEISEYVREDCEFCEGTGTVIGLTCDACSGLGMAVNKNITCPSCKGTGTERDLEPVVRPVAIPKPGLFNKNSRETSKSVEIPVSVSKPGSKQKPKSKTFLNSFYYDAIRLLSMAVAVGLGYLIFKAGGTPGQFLLIPFLGWLAFNIVLKLLEVLIHLLLGSFKLLFLPVIIVVVGYYLEQDWAVQTVAFLGEHLGTVITQGEVLFEKLKTI
;
A
#
# COMPACT_ATOMS: atom_id res chain seq x y z
N MET A 1 -40.61 3.09 -27.34
CA MET A 1 -39.39 3.41 -26.59
C MET A 1 -39.59 4.81 -26.05
N VAL A 2 -39.66 4.96 -24.74
CA VAL A 2 -39.84 6.26 -24.09
C VAL A 2 -38.49 6.76 -23.60
N VAL A 3 -38.26 8.06 -23.73
CA VAL A 3 -37.04 8.71 -23.24
C VAL A 3 -36.97 8.54 -21.73
N CYS A 4 -35.84 8.05 -21.21
CA CYS A 4 -35.65 7.87 -19.77
C CYS A 4 -35.72 9.23 -19.06
N THR A 5 -36.70 9.39 -18.18
CA THR A 5 -36.92 10.65 -17.46
C THR A 5 -35.84 10.91 -16.40
N THR A 6 -35.21 9.85 -15.89
CA THR A 6 -34.17 9.95 -14.85
C THR A 6 -32.89 10.62 -15.38
N CYS A 7 -32.51 10.34 -16.62
CA CYS A 7 -31.33 10.93 -17.26
C CYS A 7 -31.67 11.88 -18.42
N SER A 8 -32.95 12.22 -18.61
CA SER A 8 -33.42 13.04 -19.74
C SER A 8 -32.92 12.56 -21.11
N GLY A 9 -32.78 11.25 -21.29
CA GLY A 9 -32.31 10.66 -22.54
C GLY A 9 -30.80 10.60 -22.77
N SER A 10 -29.97 11.14 -21.87
CA SER A 10 -28.51 11.11 -22.03
C SER A 10 -27.89 9.72 -21.80
N GLY A 11 -28.55 8.87 -21.02
CA GLY A 11 -27.98 7.62 -20.53
C GLY A 11 -27.07 7.78 -19.29
N GLU A 12 -26.78 9.01 -18.87
CA GLU A 12 -25.88 9.32 -17.77
C GLU A 12 -26.54 10.30 -16.79
N ILE A 13 -26.41 10.03 -15.50
CA ILE A 13 -26.86 10.97 -14.46
C ILE A 13 -25.66 11.82 -14.04
N SER A 14 -25.79 13.15 -14.14
CA SER A 14 -24.76 14.10 -13.71
C SER A 14 -24.71 14.27 -12.18
N GLU A 15 -25.16 13.25 -11.45
CA GLU A 15 -25.18 13.29 -10.00
C GLU A 15 -23.79 12.95 -9.50
N TYR A 16 -23.17 13.90 -8.81
CA TYR A 16 -21.86 13.76 -8.20
C TYR A 16 -21.97 12.76 -7.05
N VAL A 17 -21.84 11.46 -7.33
CA VAL A 17 -21.62 10.50 -6.26
C VAL A 17 -20.23 10.78 -5.71
N ARG A 18 -20.23 11.29 -4.48
CA ARG A 18 -19.01 11.57 -3.72
C ARG A 18 -18.50 10.24 -3.21
N GLU A 19 -17.58 9.65 -3.96
CA GLU A 19 -16.78 8.54 -3.47
C GLU A 19 -15.44 9.08 -2.97
N ASP A 20 -14.96 8.49 -1.89
CA ASP A 20 -13.64 8.81 -1.37
C ASP A 20 -12.60 8.52 -2.45
N CYS A 21 -11.71 9.49 -2.70
CA CYS A 21 -10.68 9.35 -3.72
C CYS A 21 -9.74 8.21 -3.33
N GLU A 22 -9.70 7.15 -4.15
CA GLU A 22 -8.89 5.94 -3.88
C GLU A 22 -7.41 6.24 -3.61
N PHE A 23 -6.87 7.32 -4.20
CA PHE A 23 -5.48 7.71 -4.03
C PHE A 23 -5.16 8.34 -2.68
N CYS A 24 -6.13 8.99 -2.04
CA CYS A 24 -5.94 9.66 -0.75
C CYS A 24 -6.93 9.20 0.32
N GLU A 25 -7.75 8.20 0.03
CA GLU A 25 -8.75 7.60 0.92
C GLU A 25 -9.62 8.67 1.63
N GLY A 26 -10.15 9.63 0.88
CA GLY A 26 -11.00 10.66 1.47
C GLY A 26 -10.26 11.86 2.05
N THR A 27 -8.92 11.80 2.20
CA THR A 27 -8.18 12.80 2.99
C THR A 27 -7.77 14.06 2.22
N GLY A 28 -7.74 14.00 0.89
CA GLY A 28 -7.32 15.10 0.02
C GLY A 28 -5.81 15.31 -0.05
N THR A 29 -5.00 14.53 0.68
CA THR A 29 -3.55 14.70 0.67
C THR A 29 -2.83 13.35 0.59
N VAL A 30 -1.68 13.33 -0.09
CA VAL A 30 -0.80 12.15 -0.19
C VAL A 30 0.58 12.58 0.26
N ILE A 31 1.05 12.04 1.39
CA ILE A 31 2.38 12.36 1.95
C ILE A 31 2.49 13.86 2.32
N GLY A 32 1.39 14.49 2.73
CA GLY A 32 1.36 15.92 3.11
C GLY A 32 1.41 16.89 1.92
N LEU A 33 1.43 16.38 0.70
CA LEU A 33 1.19 17.15 -0.51
C LEU A 33 -0.29 17.03 -0.88
N THR A 34 -0.84 18.07 -1.52
CA THR A 34 -2.18 18.04 -2.10
C THR A 34 -2.30 16.86 -3.04
N CYS A 35 -3.35 16.04 -2.90
CA CYS A 35 -3.55 14.88 -3.76
C CYS A 35 -3.97 15.37 -5.15
N ASP A 36 -3.12 15.19 -6.16
CA ASP A 36 -3.37 15.64 -7.54
C ASP A 36 -4.65 15.02 -8.13
N ALA A 37 -4.91 13.74 -7.82
CA ALA A 37 -6.05 13.00 -8.36
C ALA A 37 -7.42 13.58 -7.96
N CYS A 38 -7.52 14.17 -6.76
CA CYS A 38 -8.74 14.84 -6.29
C CYS A 38 -8.54 16.35 -6.07
N SER A 39 -7.40 16.90 -6.48
CA SER A 39 -7.02 18.31 -6.29
C SER A 39 -7.22 18.80 -4.84
N GLY A 40 -6.91 17.96 -3.84
CA GLY A 40 -7.06 18.35 -2.44
C GLY A 40 -8.43 18.10 -1.80
N LEU A 41 -9.44 17.70 -2.57
CA LEU A 41 -10.83 17.61 -2.09
C LEU A 41 -11.13 16.34 -1.30
N GLY A 42 -10.30 15.31 -1.45
CA GLY A 42 -10.51 14.01 -0.83
C GLY A 42 -11.52 13.12 -1.55
N MET A 43 -12.26 13.64 -2.52
CA MET A 43 -13.31 12.90 -3.23
C MET A 43 -12.96 12.78 -4.70
N ALA A 44 -13.15 11.59 -5.28
CA ALA A 44 -13.04 11.41 -6.71
C ALA A 44 -14.37 11.83 -7.34
N VAL A 45 -14.32 12.84 -8.22
CA VAL A 45 -15.49 13.21 -9.01
C VAL A 45 -15.53 12.30 -10.23
N ASN A 46 -16.23 11.17 -10.10
CA ASN A 46 -16.42 10.28 -11.23
C ASN A 46 -17.46 10.90 -12.17
N LYS A 47 -17.03 11.33 -13.36
CA LYS A 47 -17.83 12.25 -14.18
C LYS A 47 -19.00 11.60 -14.90
N ASN A 48 -19.04 10.27 -15.03
CA ASN A 48 -20.07 9.59 -15.82
C ASN A 48 -20.58 8.36 -15.09
N ILE A 49 -21.67 8.51 -14.34
CA ILE A 49 -22.39 7.37 -13.76
C ILE A 49 -23.49 6.99 -14.74
N THR A 50 -23.41 5.75 -15.22
CA THR A 50 -24.44 5.17 -16.08
C THR A 50 -25.78 5.21 -15.36
N CYS A 51 -26.80 5.78 -16.01
CA CYS A 51 -28.11 5.92 -15.40
C CYS A 51 -28.66 4.52 -15.00
N PRO A 52 -28.98 4.28 -13.72
CA PRO A 52 -29.38 2.95 -13.25
C PRO A 52 -30.73 2.51 -13.83
N SER A 53 -31.63 3.46 -14.14
CA SER A 53 -32.96 3.17 -14.67
C SER A 53 -32.91 2.64 -16.10
N CYS A 54 -32.13 3.29 -16.98
CA CYS A 54 -32.00 2.87 -18.38
C CYS A 54 -30.71 2.12 -18.71
N LYS A 55 -29.82 1.89 -17.74
CA LYS A 55 -28.50 1.24 -17.93
C LYS A 55 -27.70 1.82 -19.10
N GLY A 56 -27.70 3.14 -19.24
CA GLY A 56 -26.89 3.82 -20.27
C GLY A 56 -27.54 3.97 -21.64
N THR A 57 -28.73 3.42 -21.87
CA THR A 57 -29.37 3.49 -23.20
C THR A 57 -30.09 4.81 -23.48
N GLY A 58 -30.35 5.63 -22.46
CA GLY A 58 -31.19 6.83 -22.56
C GLY A 58 -32.68 6.55 -22.81
N THR A 59 -33.09 5.29 -22.93
CA THR A 59 -34.47 4.91 -23.26
C THR A 59 -34.92 3.74 -22.38
N GLU A 60 -36.14 3.84 -21.88
CA GLU A 60 -36.79 2.74 -21.16
C GLU A 60 -37.70 1.99 -22.14
N ARG A 61 -37.76 0.66 -21.97
CA ARG A 61 -38.78 -0.12 -22.67
C ARG A 61 -40.12 0.28 -22.09
N ASP A 62 -41.08 0.54 -22.96
CA ASP A 62 -42.47 0.70 -22.57
C ASP A 62 -42.90 -0.59 -21.88
N LEU A 63 -42.82 -0.59 -20.55
CA LEU A 63 -43.50 -1.59 -19.77
C LEU A 63 -44.96 -1.35 -20.09
N GLU A 64 -45.58 -2.33 -20.76
CA GLU A 64 -47.03 -2.35 -20.92
C GLU A 64 -47.62 -1.97 -19.56
N PRO A 65 -48.53 -0.98 -19.52
CA PRO A 65 -49.10 -0.52 -18.28
C PRO A 65 -49.62 -1.74 -17.56
N VAL A 66 -48.97 -2.09 -16.44
CA VAL A 66 -49.45 -3.15 -15.58
C VAL A 66 -50.78 -2.64 -15.10
N VAL A 67 -51.86 -3.10 -15.76
CA VAL A 67 -53.23 -2.85 -15.37
C VAL A 67 -53.38 -3.56 -14.04
N ARG A 68 -52.97 -2.89 -12.97
CA ARG A 68 -53.30 -3.34 -11.63
C ARG A 68 -54.83 -3.29 -11.60
N PRO A 69 -55.51 -4.42 -11.37
CA PRO A 69 -56.94 -4.38 -11.18
C PRO A 69 -57.21 -3.35 -10.08
N VAL A 70 -57.99 -2.32 -10.43
CA VAL A 70 -58.39 -1.26 -9.51
C VAL A 70 -59.11 -1.96 -8.36
N ALA A 71 -58.40 -2.12 -7.24
CA ALA A 71 -59.01 -2.55 -6.01
C ALA A 71 -59.98 -1.44 -5.61
N ILE A 72 -61.27 -1.73 -5.81
CA ILE A 72 -62.37 -0.86 -5.39
C ILE A 72 -62.14 -0.56 -3.90
N PRO A 73 -61.90 0.70 -3.51
CA PRO A 73 -61.67 1.04 -2.11
C PRO A 73 -62.92 0.70 -1.31
N LYS A 74 -62.74 -0.18 -0.32
CA LYS A 74 -63.75 -0.39 0.72
C LYS A 74 -63.90 0.92 1.51
N PRO A 75 -65.10 1.50 1.60
CA PRO A 75 -65.31 2.71 2.37
C PRO A 75 -65.22 2.38 3.87
N GLY A 76 -64.34 3.09 4.58
CA GLY A 76 -64.33 3.13 6.04
C GLY A 76 -62.97 2.91 6.68
N LEU A 77 -62.21 3.99 6.88
CA LEU A 77 -62.08 4.61 8.20
C LEU A 77 -61.13 5.80 8.07
N PHE A 78 -61.70 6.99 8.23
CA PHE A 78 -61.00 8.26 8.24
C PHE A 78 -60.29 8.40 9.60
N ASN A 79 -59.01 8.04 9.69
CA ASN A 79 -58.23 8.30 10.90
C ASN A 79 -57.54 9.67 10.79
N LYS A 80 -58.21 10.69 11.31
CA LYS A 80 -57.60 11.99 11.62
C LYS A 80 -56.70 11.77 12.83
N ASN A 81 -55.38 11.73 12.63
CA ASN A 81 -54.36 12.18 13.59
C ASN A 81 -52.97 11.79 13.08
N SER A 82 -52.32 12.68 12.33
CA SER A 82 -50.86 12.70 12.23
C SER A 82 -50.45 14.15 12.08
N ARG A 83 -50.34 14.79 13.23
CA ARG A 83 -49.84 16.14 13.41
C ARG A 83 -48.32 16.07 13.28
N GLU A 84 -47.81 16.89 12.39
CA GLU A 84 -46.39 17.20 12.20
C GLU A 84 -45.70 17.45 13.54
N THR A 85 -44.54 16.85 13.74
CA THR A 85 -43.54 17.37 14.67
C THR A 85 -42.16 17.07 14.10
N SER A 86 -41.77 17.87 13.12
CA SER A 86 -40.39 18.02 12.68
C SER A 86 -39.57 18.62 13.82
N LYS A 87 -38.95 17.74 14.63
CA LYS A 87 -37.98 18.12 15.65
C LYS A 87 -36.59 17.98 15.04
N SER A 88 -35.95 19.11 14.73
CA SER A 88 -34.56 19.16 14.29
C SER A 88 -33.67 18.66 15.44
N VAL A 89 -33.13 17.46 15.28
CA VAL A 89 -32.12 16.90 16.17
C VAL A 89 -30.78 17.54 15.77
N GLU A 90 -30.33 18.51 16.56
CA GLU A 90 -28.95 18.99 16.51
C GLU A 90 -28.04 17.87 17.02
N ILE A 91 -27.34 17.23 16.10
CA ILE A 91 -26.33 16.22 16.40
C ILE A 91 -25.06 16.97 16.85
N PRO A 92 -24.58 16.80 18.08
CA PRO A 92 -23.32 17.39 18.51
C PRO A 92 -22.18 16.74 17.72
N VAL A 93 -21.60 17.52 16.80
CA VAL A 93 -20.39 17.15 16.06
C VAL A 93 -19.23 17.11 17.05
N SER A 94 -18.96 15.93 17.60
CA SER A 94 -17.77 15.65 18.39
C SER A 94 -16.56 15.71 17.46
N VAL A 95 -15.86 16.84 17.47
CA VAL A 95 -14.56 17.03 16.81
C VAL A 95 -13.55 16.10 17.48
N SER A 96 -13.43 14.88 16.94
CA SER A 96 -12.42 13.91 17.33
C SER A 96 -11.05 14.44 16.92
N LYS A 97 -10.21 14.72 17.93
CA LYS A 97 -8.79 15.08 17.79
C LYS A 97 -8.12 14.21 16.70
N PRO A 98 -7.36 14.80 15.77
CA PRO A 98 -6.62 14.04 14.76
C PRO A 98 -5.61 13.16 15.47
N GLY A 99 -5.94 11.87 15.54
CA GLY A 99 -5.02 10.84 15.99
C GLY A 99 -3.80 10.83 15.08
N SER A 100 -2.63 11.01 15.68
CA SER A 100 -1.33 10.72 15.11
C SER A 100 -1.34 9.32 14.49
N LYS A 101 -1.66 9.23 13.20
CA LYS A 101 -1.67 7.96 12.47
C LYS A 101 -0.32 7.79 11.78
N GLN A 102 0.41 6.82 12.28
CA GLN A 102 1.71 6.40 11.78
C GLN A 102 1.65 6.11 10.28
N LYS A 103 2.57 6.75 9.54
CA LYS A 103 2.84 6.57 8.11
C LYS A 103 2.88 5.08 7.71
N PRO A 104 2.01 4.59 6.82
CA PRO A 104 2.24 3.31 6.16
C PRO A 104 3.32 3.46 5.08
N LYS A 105 4.42 2.71 5.23
CA LYS A 105 5.52 2.60 4.26
C LYS A 105 5.08 1.70 3.09
N SER A 106 4.62 2.26 1.97
CA SER A 106 4.11 1.48 0.83
C SER A 106 5.19 0.84 -0.07
N LYS A 107 6.48 1.14 0.12
CA LYS A 107 7.57 0.54 -0.68
C LYS A 107 7.92 -0.90 -0.29
N THR A 108 7.25 -1.51 0.69
CA THR A 108 7.58 -2.85 1.21
C THR A 108 6.82 -4.00 0.53
N PHE A 109 5.79 -3.72 -0.26
CA PHE A 109 4.86 -4.76 -0.70
C PHE A 109 5.46 -5.77 -1.69
N LEU A 110 6.27 -5.32 -2.66
CA LEU A 110 6.92 -6.23 -3.63
C LEU A 110 7.98 -7.14 -2.99
N ASN A 111 8.67 -6.65 -1.97
CA ASN A 111 9.65 -7.47 -1.26
C ASN A 111 8.95 -8.59 -0.48
N SER A 112 7.75 -8.35 0.06
CA SER A 112 7.01 -9.35 0.84
C SER A 112 6.70 -10.61 0.02
N PHE A 113 6.20 -10.45 -1.21
CA PHE A 113 5.84 -11.59 -2.07
C PHE A 113 7.06 -12.45 -2.45
N TYR A 114 8.21 -11.81 -2.69
CA TYR A 114 9.43 -12.54 -3.05
C TYR A 114 9.94 -13.41 -1.89
N TYR A 115 9.92 -12.89 -0.66
CA TYR A 115 10.33 -13.66 0.52
C TYR A 115 9.38 -14.83 0.82
N ASP A 116 8.08 -14.63 0.65
CA ASP A 116 7.10 -15.70 0.87
C ASP A 116 7.24 -16.84 -0.17
N ALA A 117 7.51 -16.50 -1.43
CA ALA A 117 7.77 -17.49 -2.48
C ALA A 117 9.04 -18.30 -2.22
N ILE A 118 10.14 -17.65 -1.82
CA ILE A 118 11.39 -18.33 -1.45
C ILE A 118 11.16 -19.25 -0.24
N ARG A 119 10.41 -18.79 0.75
CA ARG A 119 10.10 -19.57 1.95
C ARG A 119 9.32 -20.84 1.59
N LEU A 120 8.30 -20.74 0.75
CA LEU A 120 7.54 -21.88 0.25
C LEU A 120 8.42 -22.85 -0.56
N LEU A 121 9.28 -22.34 -1.43
CA LEU A 121 10.19 -23.17 -2.21
C LEU A 121 11.18 -23.93 -1.31
N SER A 122 11.74 -23.27 -0.29
CA SER A 122 12.64 -23.92 0.67
C SER A 122 11.97 -25.04 1.47
N MET A 123 10.70 -24.84 1.85
CA MET A 123 9.89 -25.86 2.54
C MET A 123 9.67 -27.06 1.62
N ALA A 124 9.32 -26.83 0.35
CA ALA A 124 9.11 -27.89 -0.62
C ALA A 124 10.39 -28.72 -0.87
N VAL A 125 11.54 -28.06 -1.00
CA VAL A 125 12.85 -28.73 -1.18
C VAL A 125 13.20 -29.56 0.07
N ALA A 126 13.00 -29.03 1.27
CA ALA A 126 13.26 -29.75 2.52
C ALA A 126 12.39 -31.02 2.65
N VAL A 127 11.10 -30.94 2.31
CA VAL A 127 10.20 -32.10 2.29
C VAL A 127 10.62 -33.14 1.26
N GLY A 128 10.98 -32.70 0.05
CA GLY A 128 11.47 -33.58 -1.02
C GLY A 128 12.76 -34.32 -0.63
N LEU A 129 13.72 -33.62 -0.03
CA LEU A 129 14.96 -34.23 0.49
C LEU A 129 14.68 -35.20 1.64
N GLY A 130 13.80 -34.86 2.57
CA GLY A 130 13.35 -35.76 3.62
C GLY A 130 12.81 -37.08 3.03
N TYR A 131 11.90 -36.98 2.07
CA TYR A 131 11.30 -38.14 1.38
C TYR A 131 12.34 -39.05 0.71
N LEU A 132 13.35 -38.48 0.06
CA LEU A 132 14.44 -39.25 -0.56
C LEU A 132 15.26 -40.02 0.48
N ILE A 133 15.55 -39.42 1.64
CA ILE A 133 16.29 -40.07 2.73
C ILE A 133 15.47 -41.23 3.34
N PHE A 134 14.15 -41.08 3.46
CA PHE A 134 13.28 -42.17 3.91
C PHE A 134 13.29 -43.36 2.97
N LYS A 135 13.18 -43.09 1.67
CA LYS A 135 13.21 -44.16 0.66
C LYS A 135 14.54 -44.92 0.66
N ALA A 136 15.63 -44.30 1.12
CA ALA A 136 16.95 -44.91 1.26
C ALA A 136 17.11 -45.78 2.53
N GLY A 137 16.05 -46.02 3.31
CA GLY A 137 16.08 -46.90 4.48
C GLY A 137 16.57 -46.23 5.76
N GLY A 138 16.48 -44.90 5.85
CA GLY A 138 16.77 -44.17 7.09
C GLY A 138 15.85 -44.58 8.25
N THR A 139 16.36 -44.49 9.48
CA THR A 139 15.52 -44.72 10.67
C THR A 139 14.45 -43.63 10.79
N PRO A 140 13.25 -43.92 11.34
CA PRO A 140 12.16 -42.95 11.43
C PRO A 140 12.54 -41.64 12.14
N GLY A 141 13.46 -41.71 13.12
CA GLY A 141 13.97 -40.54 13.83
C GLY A 141 14.85 -39.61 12.97
N GLN A 142 15.58 -40.16 11.99
CA GLN A 142 16.40 -39.36 11.06
C GLN A 142 15.55 -38.59 10.05
N PHE A 143 14.32 -39.03 9.80
CA PHE A 143 13.41 -38.40 8.84
C PHE A 143 12.99 -36.99 9.23
N LEU A 144 12.85 -36.70 10.52
CA LEU A 144 12.46 -35.38 11.00
C LEU A 144 13.66 -34.52 11.35
N LEU A 145 14.69 -35.12 11.95
CA LEU A 145 15.81 -34.38 12.52
C LEU A 145 16.72 -33.77 11.46
N ILE A 146 17.04 -34.53 10.40
CA ILE A 146 17.92 -34.06 9.32
C ILE A 146 17.32 -32.89 8.53
N PRO A 147 16.08 -32.95 8.01
CA PRO A 147 15.50 -31.81 7.30
C PRO A 147 15.25 -30.61 8.21
N PHE A 148 14.95 -30.82 9.50
CA PHE A 148 14.81 -29.71 10.45
C PHE A 148 16.13 -28.99 10.69
N LEU A 149 17.23 -29.73 10.92
CA LEU A 149 18.57 -29.14 11.04
C LEU A 149 19.02 -28.47 9.75
N GLY A 150 18.73 -29.07 8.59
CA GLY A 150 19.00 -28.48 7.28
C GLY A 150 18.24 -27.17 7.07
N TRP A 151 16.96 -27.13 7.46
CA TRP A 151 16.15 -25.91 7.42
C TRP A 151 16.70 -24.83 8.35
N LEU A 152 17.09 -25.17 9.58
CA LEU A 152 17.72 -24.23 10.52
C LEU A 152 19.03 -23.66 9.97
N ALA A 153 19.93 -24.53 9.49
CA ALA A 153 21.19 -24.11 8.89
C ALA A 153 20.97 -23.19 7.69
N PHE A 154 20.00 -23.51 6.83
CA PHE A 154 19.64 -22.68 5.68
C PHE A 154 19.14 -21.28 6.09
N ASN A 155 18.29 -21.19 7.12
CA ASN A 155 17.82 -19.89 7.62
C ASN A 155 18.96 -19.06 8.22
N ILE A 156 19.90 -19.70 8.94
CA ILE A 156 21.10 -19.03 9.47
C ILE A 156 21.95 -18.48 8.32
N VAL A 157 22.16 -19.27 7.27
CA VAL A 157 22.91 -18.84 6.07
C VAL A 157 22.21 -17.69 5.36
N LEU A 158 20.88 -17.74 5.19
CA LEU A 158 20.12 -16.63 4.60
C LEU A 158 20.23 -15.34 5.42
N LYS A 159 20.19 -15.43 6.74
CA LYS A 159 20.37 -14.26 7.62
C LYS A 159 21.78 -13.70 7.55
N LEU A 160 22.80 -14.55 7.51
CA LEU A 160 24.18 -14.13 7.27
C LEU A 160 24.35 -13.45 5.91
N LEU A 161 23.72 -13.99 4.87
CA LEU A 161 23.74 -13.42 3.52
C LEU A 161 23.03 -12.05 3.48
N GLU A 162 21.90 -11.89 4.16
CA GLU A 162 21.19 -10.62 4.29
C GLU A 162 22.08 -9.55 4.95
N VAL A 163 22.76 -9.91 6.05
CA VAL A 163 23.72 -9.03 6.73
C VAL A 163 24.88 -8.68 5.80
N LEU A 164 25.43 -9.66 5.07
CA LEU A 164 26.52 -9.44 4.12
C LEU A 164 26.11 -8.51 2.98
N ILE A 165 24.90 -8.69 2.43
CA ILE A 165 24.34 -7.82 1.38
C ILE A 165 24.20 -6.39 1.91
N HIS A 166 23.66 -6.20 3.12
CA HIS A 166 23.58 -4.87 3.73
C HIS A 166 24.95 -4.24 3.98
N LEU A 167 25.94 -5.04 4.39
CA LEU A 167 27.32 -4.59 4.58
C LEU A 167 27.96 -4.17 3.25
N LEU A 168 27.76 -4.93 2.18
CA LEU A 168 28.22 -4.63 0.83
C LEU A 168 27.53 -3.39 0.23
N LEU A 169 26.21 -3.26 0.38
CA LEU A 169 25.47 -2.07 -0.05
C LEU A 169 25.89 -0.83 0.74
N GLY A 170 26.15 -1.00 2.04
CA GLY A 170 26.67 0.05 2.89
C GLY A 170 28.06 0.52 2.44
N SER A 171 28.99 -0.43 2.24
CA SER A 171 30.35 -0.11 1.79
C SER A 171 30.36 0.45 0.37
N PHE A 172 29.52 -0.05 -0.53
CA PHE A 172 29.37 0.50 -1.88
C PHE A 172 28.91 1.95 -1.85
N LYS A 173 27.90 2.29 -1.04
CA LYS A 173 27.48 3.69 -0.87
C LYS A 173 28.60 4.56 -0.31
N LEU A 174 29.35 4.04 0.65
CA LEU A 174 30.44 4.78 1.29
C LEU A 174 31.61 5.04 0.31
N LEU A 175 31.89 4.10 -0.59
CA LEU A 175 32.94 4.20 -1.59
C LEU A 175 32.54 4.99 -2.83
N PHE A 176 31.35 4.76 -3.38
CA PHE A 176 30.95 5.32 -4.67
C PHE A 176 30.29 6.70 -4.57
N LEU A 177 29.60 7.01 -3.47
CA LEU A 177 29.00 8.34 -3.28
C LEU A 177 30.01 9.49 -3.40
N PRO A 178 31.20 9.46 -2.75
CA PRO A 178 32.18 10.53 -2.92
C PRO A 178 32.73 10.60 -4.35
N VAL A 179 32.94 9.47 -5.01
CA VAL A 179 33.39 9.43 -6.42
C VAL A 179 32.35 10.07 -7.34
N ILE A 180 31.06 9.74 -7.15
CA ILE A 180 29.96 10.34 -7.91
C ILE A 180 29.90 11.85 -7.67
N ILE A 181 30.05 12.32 -6.42
CA ILE A 181 30.08 13.76 -6.10
C ILE A 181 31.23 14.46 -6.81
N VAL A 182 32.44 13.88 -6.81
CA VAL A 182 33.60 14.43 -7.51
C VAL A 182 33.35 14.51 -9.01
N VAL A 183 32.86 13.43 -9.63
CA VAL A 183 32.60 13.38 -11.08
C VAL A 183 31.52 14.37 -11.47
N VAL A 184 30.38 14.40 -10.77
CA VAL A 184 29.28 15.33 -11.05
C VAL A 184 29.73 16.77 -10.85
N GLY A 185 30.46 17.06 -9.76
CA GLY A 185 31.00 18.38 -9.49
C GLY A 185 31.99 18.86 -10.56
N TYR A 186 32.84 17.96 -11.05
CA TYR A 186 33.78 18.25 -12.15
C TYR A 186 33.04 18.60 -13.45
N TYR A 187 32.00 17.84 -13.81
CA TYR A 187 31.22 18.10 -15.03
C TYR A 187 30.37 19.38 -14.96
N LEU A 188 29.99 19.82 -13.77
CA LEU A 188 29.17 21.01 -13.59
C LEU A 188 29.99 22.30 -13.41
N GLU A 189 31.32 22.25 -13.47
CA GLU A 189 32.23 23.40 -13.23
C GLU A 189 31.89 24.18 -11.95
N GLN A 190 31.46 23.49 -10.89
CA GLN A 190 31.08 24.16 -9.65
C GLN A 190 32.17 24.05 -8.57
N ASP A 191 32.73 25.19 -8.17
CA ASP A 191 33.81 25.30 -7.18
C ASP A 191 33.47 24.69 -5.80
N TRP A 192 32.17 24.59 -5.46
CA TRP A 192 31.75 23.98 -4.19
C TRP A 192 32.02 22.48 -4.11
N ALA A 193 32.18 21.79 -5.24
CA ALA A 193 32.49 20.37 -5.25
C ALA A 193 33.87 20.09 -4.65
N VAL A 194 34.86 20.94 -4.96
CA VAL A 194 36.23 20.81 -4.43
C VAL A 194 36.27 21.04 -2.92
N GLN A 195 35.53 22.03 -2.40
CA GLN A 195 35.41 22.28 -0.97
C GLN A 195 34.73 21.13 -0.22
N THR A 196 33.69 20.53 -0.83
CA THR A 196 32.95 19.41 -0.22
C THR A 196 33.83 18.16 -0.11
N VAL A 197 34.68 17.92 -1.12
CA VAL A 197 35.63 16.79 -1.11
C VAL A 197 36.74 16.99 -0.08
N ALA A 198 37.27 18.22 0.05
CA ALA A 198 38.27 18.54 1.07
C ALA A 198 37.71 18.34 2.49
N PHE A 199 36.50 18.84 2.74
CA PHE A 199 35.81 18.67 4.02
C PHE A 199 35.50 17.20 4.36
N LEU A 200 35.07 16.41 3.37
CA LEU A 200 34.85 14.97 3.56
C LEU A 200 36.17 14.24 3.87
N GLY A 201 37.27 14.64 3.22
CA GLY A 201 38.60 14.05 3.44
C GLY A 201 39.08 14.17 4.89
N GLU A 202 38.91 15.35 5.50
CA GLU A 202 39.30 15.58 6.90
C GLU A 202 38.46 14.76 7.89
N HIS A 203 37.15 14.64 7.65
CA HIS A 203 36.29 13.83 8.49
C HIS A 203 36.52 12.33 8.33
N LEU A 204 36.83 11.84 7.13
CA LEU A 204 37.19 10.44 6.91
C LEU A 204 38.50 10.06 7.61
N GLY A 205 39.50 10.95 7.62
CA GLY A 205 40.76 10.72 8.32
C GLY A 205 40.60 10.55 9.84
N THR A 206 39.71 11.33 10.45
CA THR A 206 39.41 11.21 11.90
C THR A 206 38.63 9.94 12.25
N VAL A 207 37.74 9.48 11.38
CA VAL A 207 37.00 8.23 11.58
C VAL A 207 37.91 7.01 11.43
N ILE A 208 38.83 7.00 10.46
CA ILE A 208 39.78 5.89 10.28
C ILE A 208 40.70 5.76 11.50
N THR A 209 41.25 6.87 11.99
CA THR A 209 42.14 6.88 13.16
C THR A 209 41.42 6.43 14.44
N GLN A 210 40.16 6.82 14.65
CA GLN A 210 39.37 6.28 15.77
C GLN A 210 39.06 4.79 15.63
N GLY A 211 38.84 4.31 14.40
CA GLY A 211 38.62 2.89 14.11
C GLY A 211 39.83 2.03 14.46
N GLU A 212 41.05 2.46 14.13
CA GLU A 212 42.29 1.75 14.46
C GLU A 212 42.48 1.60 15.97
N VAL A 213 42.22 2.67 16.74
CA VAL A 213 42.32 2.64 18.21
C VAL A 213 41.31 1.66 18.84
N LEU A 214 40.11 1.57 18.25
CA LEU A 214 39.08 0.62 18.68
C LEU A 214 39.43 -0.83 18.32
N PHE A 215 40.03 -1.04 17.15
CA PHE A 215 40.48 -2.36 16.71
C PHE A 215 41.64 -2.90 17.58
N GLU A 216 42.62 -2.05 17.94
CA GLU A 216 43.70 -2.44 18.87
C GLU A 216 43.18 -2.76 20.28
N LYS A 217 42.14 -2.06 20.75
CA LYS A 217 41.47 -2.40 22.02
C LYS A 217 40.69 -3.72 21.98
N LEU A 218 40.14 -4.10 20.82
CA LEU A 218 39.46 -5.39 20.65
C LEU A 218 40.43 -6.57 20.59
N LYS A 219 41.67 -6.34 20.16
CA LYS A 219 42.71 -7.36 20.05
C LYS A 219 43.32 -7.78 21.40
N THR A 220 43.10 -6.98 22.43
CA THR A 220 43.63 -7.20 23.80
C THR A 220 42.61 -7.86 24.74
N ILE A 221 41.41 -8.21 24.25
CA ILE A 221 40.35 -8.95 24.95
C ILE A 221 40.34 -10.40 24.42
#